data_AF-A0A967HLI8-F1
#
_entry.id   AF-A0A967HLI8-F1
#
_cell.length_a   1.000
_cell.length_b   1.000
_cell.length_c   1.000
_cell.angle_alpha   90.00
_cell.angle_beta   90.00
_cell.angle_gamma   90.00
#
_symmetry.space_group_name_H-M   'P 1'
#
loop_
_entity.id
_entity.type
_entity.pdbx_description
1 polymer ?
#
loop_
_entity_poly.entity_id
_entity_poly.type
_entity_poly.pdbx_seq_one_letter_code
_entity_poly.pdbx_strand_id
1 'polypeptide(L)'
;EYIARVVEGWGYETVRGSTSRGGGAALRGLVKAARSGRSLAITPDGPRGPRQRLQPGVITAAQMTGLPIIPLAGGASRAWWPGSWDRFCIPKPFARVRVLYGEPRYVARDATAAELRRHAEELEAEMNAMIEEVDGDGGPRR
;
A
#
# COMPACT_ATOMS: atom_id res chain seq x y z
N GLU A 1 14.91 -8.39 -0.55
CA GLU A 1 16.03 -8.05 0.35
C GLU A 1 16.52 -6.62 0.14
N TYR A 2 16.73 -6.18 -1.10
CA TYR A 2 17.16 -4.82 -1.44
C TYR A 2 16.26 -3.71 -0.89
N ILE A 3 14.93 -3.77 -1.11
CA ILE A 3 13.99 -2.75 -0.61
C ILE A 3 14.07 -2.63 0.92
N ALA A 4 14.08 -3.76 1.63
CA ALA A 4 14.15 -3.79 3.10
C ALA A 4 15.41 -3.09 3.62
N ARG A 5 16.58 -3.37 3.04
CA ARG A 5 17.85 -2.73 3.44
C ARG A 5 17.86 -1.24 3.18
N VAL A 6 17.27 -0.80 2.07
CA VAL A 6 17.17 0.63 1.72
C VAL A 6 16.27 1.35 2.72
N VAL A 7 15.08 0.83 3.01
CA VAL A 7 14.16 1.49 3.95
C VAL A 7 14.68 1.42 5.40
N GLU A 8 15.39 0.37 5.78
CA GLU A 8 16.09 0.30 7.07
C GLU A 8 17.18 1.37 7.19
N GLY A 9 17.92 1.62 6.10
CA GLY A 9 18.88 2.73 6.03
C GLY A 9 18.23 4.12 6.16
N TRP A 10 16.93 4.24 5.86
CA TRP A 10 16.13 5.45 6.07
C TRP A 10 15.45 5.52 7.44
N GLY A 11 15.73 4.56 8.33
CA GLY A 11 15.20 4.53 9.69
C GLY A 11 13.84 3.82 9.83
N TYR A 12 13.33 3.19 8.77
CA TYR A 12 12.11 2.38 8.85
C TYR A 12 12.41 1.00 9.48
N GLU A 13 11.44 0.50 10.26
CA GLU A 13 11.46 -0.88 10.74
C GLU A 13 10.64 -1.76 9.78
N THR A 14 11.18 -2.90 9.36
CA THR A 14 10.51 -3.78 8.40
C THR A 14 9.84 -4.97 9.10
N VAL A 15 8.57 -5.20 8.79
CA VAL A 15 7.85 -6.41 9.20
C VAL A 15 7.73 -7.33 7.99
N ARG A 16 8.24 -8.57 8.09
CA ARG A 16 8.22 -9.53 6.98
C ARG A 16 7.05 -10.50 7.07
N GLY A 17 6.38 -10.70 5.94
CA GLY A 17 5.45 -11.79 5.69
C GLY A 17 5.11 -11.88 4.22
N SER A 18 4.58 -13.02 3.80
CA SER A 18 4.04 -13.19 2.44
C SER A 18 2.61 -13.68 2.52
N THR A 19 1.83 -13.41 1.46
CA THR A 19 0.43 -13.81 1.35
C THR A 19 0.24 -15.34 1.45
N SER A 20 1.26 -16.14 1.10
CA SER A 20 1.16 -17.62 1.20
C SER A 20 1.86 -18.24 2.41
N ARG A 21 2.80 -17.54 3.05
CA ARG A 21 3.52 -18.01 4.26
C ARG A 21 3.88 -16.82 5.15
N GLY A 22 3.55 -16.94 6.44
CA GLY A 22 3.92 -15.95 7.46
C GLY A 22 3.01 -14.71 7.54
N GLY A 23 1.90 -14.66 6.80
CA GLY A 23 0.96 -13.52 6.84
C GLY A 23 0.44 -13.20 8.24
N GLY A 24 0.04 -14.21 9.02
CA GLY A 24 -0.41 -14.02 10.40
C GLY A 24 0.70 -13.50 11.34
N ALA A 25 1.95 -13.89 11.13
CA ALA A 25 3.08 -13.38 11.90
C ALA A 25 3.39 -11.92 11.55
N ALA A 26 3.34 -11.57 10.27
CA ALA A 26 3.47 -10.18 9.83
C ALA A 26 2.36 -9.29 10.39
N LEU A 27 1.11 -9.74 10.34
CA LEU A 27 -0.01 -8.99 10.90
C LEU A 27 0.19 -8.74 12.41
N ARG A 28 0.61 -9.76 13.17
CA ARG A 28 0.96 -9.58 14.60
C ARG A 28 2.10 -8.58 14.80
N GLY A 29 3.12 -8.61 13.94
CA GLY A 29 4.22 -7.65 13.95
C GLY A 29 3.73 -6.21 13.73
N LEU A 30 2.88 -6.00 12.73
CA LEU A 30 2.26 -4.70 12.45
C LEU A 30 1.42 -4.20 13.63
N VAL A 31 0.59 -5.06 14.22
CA VAL A 31 -0.22 -4.70 15.40
C VAL A 31 0.67 -4.33 16.59
N LYS A 32 1.77 -5.05 16.81
CA LYS A 32 2.73 -4.74 17.88
C LYS A 32 3.39 -3.38 17.64
N ALA A 33 3.83 -3.10 16.41
CA ALA A 33 4.43 -1.82 16.04
C ALA A 33 3.45 -0.65 16.20
N ALA A 34 2.19 -0.82 15.78
CA ALA A 34 1.15 0.18 16.00
C ALA A 34 0.92 0.47 17.49
N ARG A 35 0.85 -0.57 18.32
CA ARG A 35 0.68 -0.43 19.78
C ARG A 35 1.86 0.24 20.46
N SER A 36 3.06 0.20 19.88
CA SER A 36 4.22 0.94 20.36
C SER A 36 4.27 2.39 19.85
N GLY A 37 3.17 2.91 19.29
CA GLY A 37 3.07 4.29 18.81
C GLY A 37 3.69 4.53 17.43
N ARG A 38 3.96 3.49 16.63
CA ARG A 38 4.50 3.64 15.28
C ARG A 38 3.39 3.80 14.24
N SER A 39 3.63 4.65 13.24
CA SER A 39 2.86 4.65 11.99
C SER A 39 3.23 3.43 11.15
N LEU A 40 2.25 2.88 10.43
CA LEU A 40 2.42 1.72 9.57
C LEU A 40 2.35 2.13 8.10
N ALA A 41 3.23 1.57 7.27
CA ALA A 41 3.17 1.67 5.82
C ALA A 41 3.03 0.27 5.23
N ILE A 42 2.03 0.06 4.37
CA ILE A 42 1.76 -1.24 3.74
C ILE A 42 1.60 -1.01 2.24
N THR A 43 2.38 -1.72 1.43
CA THR A 43 2.19 -1.77 -0.02
C THR A 43 1.05 -2.76 -0.33
N PRO A 44 -0.03 -2.31 -1.00
CA PRO A 44 -1.29 -3.05 -1.10
C PRO A 44 -1.20 -4.32 -1.95
N ASP A 45 -0.29 -4.36 -2.92
CA ASP A 45 -0.17 -5.37 -3.99
C ASP A 45 0.79 -6.53 -3.67
N GLY A 46 1.54 -6.44 -2.57
CA GLY A 46 2.39 -7.51 -2.05
C GLY A 46 3.47 -8.02 -3.04
N PRO A 47 4.32 -8.98 -2.63
CA PRO A 47 5.48 -9.39 -3.42
C PRO A 47 5.17 -10.18 -4.70
N ARG A 48 3.91 -10.49 -4.99
CA ARG A 48 3.50 -11.36 -6.11
C ARG A 48 2.38 -10.81 -6.99
N GLY A 49 1.80 -9.66 -6.63
CA GLY A 49 0.68 -9.11 -7.39
C GLY A 49 -0.56 -10.04 -7.42
N PRO A 50 -1.55 -9.73 -8.27
CA PRO A 50 -1.47 -8.79 -9.38
C PRO A 50 -1.44 -7.31 -8.94
N ARG A 51 -0.85 -6.46 -9.79
CA ARG A 51 -0.80 -5.00 -9.61
C ARG A 51 -2.19 -4.47 -9.27
N GLN A 52 -2.24 -3.45 -8.39
CA GLN A 52 -3.49 -2.76 -8.07
C GLN A 52 -4.57 -3.64 -7.42
N ARG A 53 -4.15 -4.74 -6.77
CA ARG A 53 -5.04 -5.54 -5.92
C ARG A 53 -4.68 -5.41 -4.46
N LEU A 54 -5.65 -5.00 -3.65
CA LEU A 54 -5.51 -4.85 -2.22
C LEU A 54 -5.48 -6.22 -1.54
N GLN A 55 -4.43 -6.47 -0.76
CA GLN A 55 -4.39 -7.64 0.11
C GLN A 55 -5.27 -7.42 1.36
N PRO A 56 -6.05 -8.44 1.81
CA PRO A 56 -6.95 -8.31 2.97
C PRO A 56 -6.28 -7.87 4.28
N GLY A 57 -4.97 -8.11 4.41
CA GLY A 57 -4.20 -7.80 5.62
C GLY A 57 -4.22 -6.34 6.03
N VAL A 58 -4.40 -5.40 5.09
CA VAL A 58 -4.50 -3.95 5.40
C VAL A 58 -5.77 -3.67 6.22
N ILE A 59 -6.92 -4.17 5.76
CA ILE A 59 -8.21 -3.95 6.44
C ILE A 59 -8.20 -4.62 7.82
N THR A 60 -7.66 -5.84 7.92
CA THR A 60 -7.54 -6.53 9.21
C THR A 60 -6.59 -5.80 10.16
N ALA A 61 -5.47 -5.25 9.68
CA ALA A 61 -4.57 -4.46 10.50
C ALA A 61 -5.26 -3.20 11.04
N ALA A 62 -6.03 -2.50 10.20
CA ALA A 62 -6.82 -1.35 10.63
C ALA A 62 -7.85 -1.73 11.69
N GLN A 63 -8.63 -2.79 11.48
CA GLN A 63 -9.57 -3.31 12.48
C GLN A 63 -8.87 -3.65 13.82
N MET A 64 -7.73 -4.34 13.76
CA MET A 64 -7.01 -4.80 14.96
C MET A 64 -6.23 -3.70 15.70
N THR A 65 -5.90 -2.60 15.02
CA THR A 65 -5.16 -1.48 15.62
C THR A 65 -6.08 -0.33 16.00
N GLY A 66 -7.18 -0.13 15.28
CA GLY A 66 -8.04 1.05 15.36
C GLY A 66 -7.44 2.28 14.66
N LEU A 67 -6.30 2.13 13.97
CA LEU A 67 -5.70 3.22 13.20
C LEU A 67 -6.46 3.43 11.88
N PRO A 68 -6.60 4.68 11.41
CA PRO A 68 -7.15 4.95 10.10
C PRO A 68 -6.20 4.47 9.00
N ILE A 69 -6.78 4.04 7.89
CA ILE A 69 -6.07 3.82 6.63
C ILE A 69 -6.09 5.13 5.85
N ILE A 70 -4.93 5.61 5.43
CA ILE A 70 -4.81 6.75 4.52
C ILE A 70 -4.31 6.20 3.19
N PRO A 71 -5.16 6.08 2.15
CA PRO A 71 -4.71 5.64 0.84
C PRO A 71 -3.74 6.66 0.23
N LEU A 72 -2.72 6.17 -0.44
CA LEU A 72 -1.69 6.98 -1.07
C LEU A 72 -1.45 6.48 -2.50
N ALA A 73 -1.44 7.41 -3.45
CA ALA A 73 -1.03 7.15 -4.83
C ALA A 73 0.08 8.11 -5.23
N GLY A 74 1.02 7.62 -6.05
CA GLY A 74 2.16 8.39 -6.50
C GLY A 74 2.48 8.11 -7.96
N GLY A 75 2.99 9.12 -8.66
CA GLY A 75 3.35 9.02 -10.06
C GLY A 75 4.08 10.27 -10.53
N ALA A 76 4.53 10.25 -11.77
CA ALA A 76 5.49 11.22 -12.26
C ALA A 76 5.16 11.68 -13.68
N SER A 77 5.37 12.97 -13.95
CA SER A 77 5.13 13.55 -15.28
C SER A 77 5.99 12.93 -16.39
N ARG A 78 7.14 12.35 -16.01
CA ARG A 78 8.02 11.60 -16.90
C ARG A 78 8.67 10.47 -16.11
N ALA A 79 8.47 9.24 -16.54
CA ALA A 79 9.06 8.07 -15.90
C ALA A 79 9.67 7.10 -16.91
N TRP A 80 10.58 6.27 -16.42
CA TRP A 80 10.88 4.98 -17.03
C TRP A 80 9.97 3.93 -16.40
N TRP A 81 9.42 3.06 -17.26
CA TRP A 81 8.54 1.97 -16.89
C TRP A 81 9.19 0.66 -17.33
N PRO A 82 10.05 0.03 -16.50
CA PRO A 82 10.65 -1.26 -16.84
C PRO A 82 9.56 -2.31 -17.12
N GLY A 83 9.90 -3.32 -17.91
CA GLY A 83 8.99 -4.41 -18.29
C GLY A 83 8.64 -5.39 -17.16
N SER A 84 8.81 -5.01 -15.89
CA SER A 84 8.49 -5.83 -14.73
C SER A 84 6.97 -5.94 -14.52
N TRP A 85 6.55 -7.02 -13.85
CA TRP A 85 5.15 -7.35 -13.61
C TRP A 85 4.40 -6.25 -12.82
N ASP A 86 5.12 -5.48 -12.01
CA ASP A 86 4.62 -4.41 -11.17
C ASP A 86 4.56 -3.05 -11.89
N ARG A 87 5.13 -2.95 -13.11
CA ARG A 87 5.30 -1.70 -13.84
C ARG A 87 5.92 -0.60 -12.96
N PHE A 88 7.06 -0.91 -12.33
CA PHE A 88 7.73 0.01 -11.43
C PHE A 88 7.98 1.39 -12.07
N CYS A 89 7.54 2.46 -11.41
CA CYS A 89 7.69 3.83 -11.91
C CYS A 89 9.02 4.41 -11.40
N ILE A 90 9.94 4.72 -12.32
CA ILE A 90 11.19 5.43 -12.00
C ILE A 90 11.10 6.84 -12.57
N PRO A 91 10.89 7.89 -11.74
CA PRO A 91 10.86 9.26 -12.21
C PRO A 91 12.17 9.63 -12.92
N LYS A 92 12.06 10.26 -14.11
CA LYS A 92 13.24 10.80 -14.82
C LYS A 92 13.78 12.01 -14.06
N PRO A 93 15.07 12.38 -14.22
CA PRO A 93 15.60 13.63 -13.70
C PRO A 93 14.70 14.81 -14.07
N PHE A 94 14.42 15.71 -13.12
CA PHE A 94 13.53 16.87 -13.28
C PHE A 94 12.06 16.54 -13.62
N ALA A 95 11.62 15.30 -13.43
CA ALA A 95 10.20 14.98 -13.47
C ALA A 95 9.47 15.57 -12.27
N ARG A 96 8.23 16.00 -12.48
CA ARG A 96 7.34 16.40 -11.38
C ARG A 96 6.72 15.13 -10.81
N VAL A 97 6.96 14.87 -9.53
CA VAL A 97 6.29 13.79 -8.78
C VAL A 97 5.03 14.36 -8.15
N ARG A 98 3.91 13.67 -8.35
CA ARG A 98 2.62 13.96 -7.71
C ARG A 98 2.33 12.84 -6.73
N VAL A 99 1.94 13.21 -5.52
CA VAL A 99 1.50 12.29 -4.47
C VAL A 99 0.11 12.74 -4.04
N LEU A 100 -0.86 11.84 -4.12
CA LEU A 100 -2.19 12.05 -3.61
C LEU A 100 -2.38 11.25 -2.33
N TYR A 101 -3.05 11.89 -1.38
CA TYR A 101 -3.53 11.28 -0.16
C TYR A 101 -5.05 11.28 -0.24
N GLY A 102 -5.67 10.13 -0.06
CA GLY A 102 -7.12 10.05 0.07
C GLY A 102 -7.55 10.25 1.52
N GLU A 103 -8.85 10.17 1.74
CA GLU A 103 -9.44 10.47 3.04
C GLU A 103 -9.17 9.34 4.06
N PRO A 104 -8.99 9.67 5.36
CA PRO A 104 -8.82 8.66 6.40
C PRO A 104 -10.04 7.73 6.50
N ARG A 105 -9.79 6.42 6.34
CA ARG A 105 -10.81 5.37 6.48
C ARG A 105 -10.65 4.62 7.80
N TYR A 106 -11.75 4.51 8.54
CA TYR A 106 -11.79 3.75 9.79
C TYR A 106 -12.51 2.42 9.58
N VAL A 107 -12.00 1.38 10.24
CA VAL A 107 -12.62 0.05 10.26
C VAL A 107 -13.02 -0.26 11.70
N ALA A 108 -14.31 -0.49 11.93
CA ALA A 108 -14.84 -0.76 13.25
C ALA A 108 -14.29 -2.08 13.81
N ARG A 109 -14.04 -2.12 15.13
CA ARG A 109 -13.47 -3.28 15.84
C ARG A 109 -14.35 -4.53 15.71
N ASP A 110 -15.65 -4.33 15.66
CA ASP A 110 -16.71 -5.34 15.57
C ASP A 110 -17.22 -5.55 14.14
N ALA A 111 -16.58 -4.93 13.14
CA ALA A 111 -16.94 -5.11 11.74
C ALA A 111 -16.95 -6.59 11.32
N THR A 112 -18.05 -6.99 10.68
CA THR A 112 -18.30 -8.33 10.20
C THR A 112 -17.45 -8.66 8.96
N ALA A 113 -17.31 -9.95 8.63
CA ALA A 113 -16.59 -10.38 7.44
C ALA A 113 -17.16 -9.82 6.12
N ALA A 114 -18.45 -9.47 6.07
CA ALA A 114 -19.04 -8.80 4.92
C ALA A 114 -18.59 -7.34 4.83
N GLU A 115 -18.55 -6.63 5.95
CA GLU A 115 -18.10 -5.23 6.01
C GLU A 115 -16.61 -5.10 5.73
N LEU A 116 -15.78 -6.02 6.23
CA LEU A 116 -14.35 -6.05 5.91
C LEU A 116 -14.10 -6.22 4.41
N ARG A 117 -14.89 -7.06 3.73
CA ARG A 117 -14.81 -7.23 2.27
C ARG A 117 -15.22 -5.96 1.54
N ARG A 118 -16.33 -5.34 1.95
CA ARG A 118 -16.78 -4.06 1.39
C ARG A 118 -15.70 -2.97 1.53
N HIS A 119 -15.11 -2.82 2.71
CA HIS A 119 -14.01 -1.86 2.92
C HIS A 119 -12.81 -2.15 2.02
N ALA A 120 -12.48 -3.42 1.79
CA ALA A 120 -11.40 -3.80 0.89
C ALA A 120 -11.70 -3.40 -0.57
N GLU A 121 -12.90 -3.69 -1.06
CA GLU A 121 -13.35 -3.36 -2.42
C GLU A 121 -13.38 -1.85 -2.66
N GLU A 122 -13.93 -1.08 -1.72
CA GLU A 122 -13.98 0.39 -1.80
C GLU A 122 -12.57 1.01 -1.78
N LEU A 123 -11.68 0.50 -0.92
CA LEU A 123 -10.31 0.99 -0.84
C LEU A 123 -9.51 0.64 -2.11
N GLU A 124 -9.69 -0.56 -2.66
CA GLU A 124 -9.07 -0.94 -3.94
C GLU A 124 -9.55 -0.02 -5.07
N ALA A 125 -10.86 0.24 -5.16
CA ALA A 125 -11.43 1.12 -6.18
C ALA A 125 -10.91 2.56 -6.04
N GLU A 126 -10.85 3.11 -4.82
CA GLU A 126 -10.34 4.45 -4.55
C GLU A 126 -8.86 4.56 -4.92
N MET A 127 -8.02 3.62 -4.48
CA MET A 127 -6.59 3.63 -4.81
C MET A 127 -6.36 3.54 -6.32
N ASN A 128 -7.18 2.77 -7.05
CA ASN A 128 -7.08 2.67 -8.50
C ASN A 128 -7.47 3.98 -9.20
N ALA A 129 -8.54 4.63 -8.77
CA ALA A 129 -8.93 5.95 -9.27
C ALA A 129 -7.84 7.01 -8.99
N MET A 130 -7.25 6.99 -7.79
CA MET A 130 -6.14 7.88 -7.45
C MET A 130 -4.92 7.64 -8.32
N ILE A 131 -4.58 6.38 -8.64
CA ILE A 131 -3.47 6.06 -9.54
C ILE A 131 -3.75 6.63 -10.94
N GLU A 132 -4.96 6.46 -11.47
CA GLU A 132 -5.35 7.04 -12.77
C GLU A 132 -5.24 8.57 -12.78
N GLU A 133 -5.67 9.24 -11.71
CA GLU A 133 -5.56 10.70 -11.58
C GLU A 133 -4.10 11.19 -11.54
N VAL A 134 -3.25 10.45 -10.83
CA VAL A 134 -1.84 10.81 -10.68
C VAL A 134 -1.08 10.57 -11.96
N ASP A 135 -1.33 9.45 -12.62
CA ASP A 135 -0.68 9.06 -13.88
C ASP A 135 -1.04 10.05 -15.01
N GLY A 136 -2.31 10.46 -15.13
CA GLY A 136 -2.75 11.40 -16.19
C GLY A 136 -2.20 11.02 -17.58
N ASP A 137 -1.75 12.01 -18.36
CA ASP A 137 -1.08 11.79 -19.68
C ASP A 137 0.33 11.19 -19.57
N GLY A 138 0.91 11.14 -18.36
CA GLY A 138 2.27 10.65 -18.08
C GLY A 138 2.34 9.17 -17.70
N GLY A 139 1.18 8.51 -17.59
CA GLY A 139 1.04 7.11 -17.21
C GLY A 139 1.77 6.13 -18.13
N PRO A 140 1.88 4.86 -17.73
CA PRO A 140 2.47 3.83 -18.57
C PRO A 140 1.63 3.71 -19.86
N ARG A 141 2.26 3.93 -21.02
CA ARG A 141 1.60 3.68 -22.31
C ARG A 141 1.26 2.19 -22.40
N ARG A 142 -0.01 1.88 -22.68
CA ARG A 142 -0.53 0.52 -22.80
C ARG A 142 0.20 -0.26 -23.89
#